data_AF-A0A173UGU6-F1
#
_entry.id   AF-A0A173UGU6-F1
#
_cell.length_a   1.000
_cell.length_b   1.000
_cell.length_c   1.000
_cell.angle_alpha   90.00
_cell.angle_beta   90.00
_cell.angle_gamma   90.00
#
_symmetry.space_group_name_H-M   'P 1'
#
loop_
_entity.id
_entity.type
_entity.pdbx_description
1 polymer ?
#
loop_
_entity_poly.entity_id
_entity_poly.type
_entity_poly.pdbx_seq_one_letter_code
_entity_poly.pdbx_strand_id
1 'polypeptide(L)'
;MWYENLDKNFFLKSLYDEIPNLKSVRIEKIELDREGQNVSLVFDLPTYPTIIPKKWQSESNNVVAVEVDFNNIELFELKYDGGYMHGDIEIKLEDDMIKVIISGNVNCSFKAEYAFIQKITPYKN
;
A
#
# COMPACT_ATOMS: atom_id res chain seq x y z
N MET A 1 0.17 1.30 -13.83
CA MET A 1 -0.51 0.73 -12.63
C MET A 1 0.23 1.15 -11.36
N TRP A 2 -0.43 1.12 -10.18
CA TRP A 2 0.14 1.65 -8.93
C TRP A 2 1.45 0.98 -8.48
N TYR A 3 1.65 -0.29 -8.83
CA TYR A 3 2.79 -1.10 -8.41
C TYR A 3 3.99 -1.06 -9.37
N GLU A 4 3.86 -0.45 -10.55
CA GLU A 4 4.88 -0.53 -11.60
C GLU A 4 6.19 0.15 -11.20
N ASN A 5 6.09 1.28 -10.52
CA ASN A 5 7.23 2.06 -10.05
C ASN A 5 7.67 1.68 -8.62
N LEU A 6 7.15 0.56 -8.10
CA LEU A 6 7.56 0.01 -6.82
C LEU A 6 8.56 -1.12 -7.04
N ASP A 7 9.67 -1.06 -6.33
CA ASP A 7 10.60 -2.17 -6.25
C ASP A 7 9.96 -3.37 -5.56
N LYS A 8 10.44 -4.57 -5.91
CA LYS A 8 9.91 -5.86 -5.45
C LYS A 8 8.43 -6.10 -5.80
N ASN A 9 7.90 -5.45 -6.85
CA ASN A 9 6.55 -5.71 -7.36
C ASN A 9 6.31 -7.15 -7.86
N PHE A 10 7.37 -7.94 -8.05
CA PHE A 10 7.25 -9.37 -8.37
C PHE A 10 6.49 -10.16 -7.30
N PHE A 11 6.47 -9.71 -6.04
CA PHE A 11 5.64 -10.34 -5.01
C PHE A 11 4.16 -10.32 -5.37
N LEU A 12 3.63 -9.18 -5.81
CA LEU A 12 2.23 -9.06 -6.24
C LEU A 12 1.97 -9.89 -7.49
N LYS A 13 2.87 -9.81 -8.49
CA LYS A 13 2.76 -10.56 -9.75
C LYS A 13 2.80 -12.09 -9.54
N SER A 14 3.39 -12.56 -8.44
CA SER A 14 3.39 -13.98 -8.09
C SER A 14 2.09 -14.48 -7.46
N LEU A 15 1.22 -13.56 -7.02
CA LEU A 15 -0.01 -13.83 -6.28
C LEU A 15 -1.28 -13.56 -7.09
N TYR A 16 -1.20 -12.64 -8.06
CA TYR A 16 -2.34 -12.16 -8.84
C TYR A 16 -2.05 -12.25 -10.32
N ASP A 17 -2.98 -12.83 -11.07
CA ASP A 17 -3.01 -12.71 -12.54
C ASP A 17 -3.33 -11.27 -12.96
N GLU A 18 -4.26 -10.63 -12.24
CA GLU A 18 -4.60 -9.22 -12.36
C GLU A 18 -4.53 -8.56 -10.97
N ILE A 19 -3.60 -7.63 -10.79
CA ILE A 19 -3.41 -6.93 -9.52
C ILE A 19 -4.53 -5.89 -9.36
N PRO A 20 -5.30 -5.91 -8.26
CA PRO A 20 -6.46 -5.04 -8.10
C PRO A 20 -6.06 -3.56 -7.97
N ASN A 21 -6.94 -2.68 -8.45
CA ASN A 21 -6.87 -1.25 -8.17
C ASN A 21 -7.17 -0.98 -6.70
N LEU A 22 -6.51 0.03 -6.12
CA LEU A 22 -6.68 0.37 -4.70
C LEU A 22 -7.86 1.34 -4.51
N LYS A 23 -9.08 0.79 -4.61
CA LYS A 23 -10.33 1.53 -4.44
C LYS A 23 -11.02 1.15 -3.14
N SER A 24 -11.39 2.15 -2.33
CA SER A 24 -12.02 2.01 -1.02
C SER A 24 -11.35 0.96 -0.12
N VAL A 25 -10.01 0.94 -0.10
CA VAL A 25 -9.25 -0.02 0.70
C VAL A 25 -9.19 0.41 2.16
N ARG A 26 -9.07 -0.58 3.05
CA ARG A 26 -8.77 -0.35 4.46
C ARG A 26 -7.28 -0.02 4.60
N ILE A 27 -6.97 1.00 5.40
CA ILE A 27 -5.61 1.47 5.66
C ILE A 27 -5.28 1.13 7.11
N GLU A 28 -4.30 0.26 7.32
CA GLU A 28 -3.90 -0.19 8.66
C GLU A 28 -2.90 0.77 9.31
N LYS A 29 -2.01 1.36 8.51
CA LYS A 29 -0.92 2.19 9.03
C LYS A 29 -0.50 3.24 8.01
N ILE A 30 -0.34 4.47 8.49
CA ILE A 30 0.46 5.51 7.84
C ILE A 30 1.43 6.00 8.90
N GLU A 31 2.71 5.69 8.73
CA GLU A 31 3.74 5.96 9.75
C GLU A 31 4.86 6.78 9.12
N LEU A 32 5.04 8.00 9.62
CA LEU A 32 6.22 8.80 9.34
C LEU A 32 7.32 8.37 10.32
N ASP A 33 8.52 8.13 9.82
CA ASP A 33 9.64 7.77 10.67
C ASP A 33 10.12 8.95 11.53
N ARG A 34 11.05 8.67 12.44
CA ARG A 34 11.56 9.66 13.40
C ARG A 34 12.21 10.86 12.72
N GLU A 35 12.92 10.62 11.61
CA GLU A 35 13.67 11.66 10.90
C GLU A 35 12.77 12.43 9.90
N GLY A 36 11.53 12.00 9.70
CA GLY A 36 10.58 12.62 8.78
C GLY A 36 10.90 12.38 7.31
N GLN A 37 11.74 11.39 6.99
CA GLN A 37 12.22 11.13 5.64
C GLN A 37 11.55 9.92 5.00
N ASN A 38 10.94 9.05 5.81
CA ASN A 38 10.36 7.80 5.33
C ASN A 38 8.90 7.66 5.76
N VAL A 39 8.06 7.16 4.85
CA VAL A 39 6.68 6.77 5.15
C VAL A 39 6.53 5.28 4.96
N SER A 40 6.04 4.59 5.98
CA SER A 40 5.55 3.21 5.87
C SER A 40 4.03 3.22 5.77
N LEU A 41 3.51 2.69 4.68
CA LEU A 41 2.08 2.59 4.39
C LEU A 41 1.65 1.12 4.37
N VAL A 42 0.66 0.77 5.18
CA VAL A 42 0.06 -0.57 5.21
C VAL A 42 -1.41 -0.48 4.86
N PHE A 43 -1.84 -1.26 3.87
CA PHE A 43 -3.23 -1.32 3.43
C PHE A 43 -3.62 -2.73 2.99
N ASP A 44 -4.91 -3.01 3.03
CA ASP A 44 -5.48 -4.27 2.55
C ASP A 44 -5.73 -4.23 1.04
N LEU A 45 -5.41 -5.33 0.36
CA LEU A 45 -5.83 -5.52 -1.02
C LEU A 45 -7.34 -5.80 -1.08
N PRO A 46 -8.08 -5.20 -2.04
CA PRO A 46 -9.54 -5.38 -2.12
C PRO A 46 -10.01 -6.81 -2.39
N THR A 47 -9.15 -7.63 -2.98
CA THR A 47 -9.45 -9.01 -3.37
C THR A 47 -8.35 -9.93 -2.87
N TYR A 48 -8.72 -11.14 -2.44
CA TYR A 48 -7.74 -12.17 -2.08
C TYR A 48 -7.02 -12.70 -3.34
N PRO A 49 -5.75 -13.17 -3.24
CA PRO A 49 -4.98 -13.69 -4.37
C PRO A 49 -5.65 -14.81 -5.15
N THR A 50 -5.47 -14.80 -6.48
CA THR A 50 -5.88 -15.91 -7.35
C THR A 50 -4.89 -17.08 -7.26
N ILE A 51 -3.61 -16.78 -7.01
CA ILE A 51 -2.54 -17.77 -6.82
C ILE A 51 -2.16 -17.80 -5.34
N ILE A 52 -2.72 -18.75 -4.59
CA ILE A 52 -2.52 -18.85 -3.14
C ILE A 52 -1.27 -19.71 -2.83
N PRO A 53 -0.23 -19.15 -2.19
CA PRO A 53 0.94 -19.91 -1.77
C PRO A 53 0.56 -21.05 -0.82
N LYS A 54 1.20 -22.22 -0.96
CA LYS A 54 0.90 -23.42 -0.13
C LYS A 54 0.88 -23.13 1.37
N LYS A 55 1.81 -22.30 1.85
CA LYS A 55 1.90 -21.91 3.27
C LYS A 55 0.68 -21.12 3.79
N TRP A 56 -0.12 -20.52 2.91
CA TRP A 56 -1.32 -19.75 3.29
C TRP A 56 -2.60 -20.61 3.24
N GLN A 57 -2.56 -21.77 2.58
CA GLN A 57 -3.75 -22.61 2.35
C GLN A 57 -4.25 -23.31 3.61
N SER A 58 -3.37 -23.53 4.60
CA SER A 58 -3.75 -24.13 5.89
C SER A 58 -4.41 -23.13 6.84
N GLU A 59 -4.37 -21.84 6.50
CA GLU A 59 -4.90 -20.77 7.33
C GLU A 59 -6.21 -20.29 6.70
N SER A 60 -7.25 -20.07 7.51
CA SER A 60 -8.54 -19.53 7.04
C SER A 60 -8.46 -18.03 6.69
N ASN A 61 -7.38 -17.62 6.04
CA ASN A 61 -7.09 -16.24 5.66
C ASN A 61 -7.95 -15.84 4.46
N ASN A 62 -8.42 -14.61 4.50
CA ASN A 62 -9.34 -14.04 3.50
C ASN A 62 -8.94 -12.62 3.06
N VAL A 63 -7.91 -12.04 3.69
CA VAL A 63 -7.39 -10.71 3.34
C VAL A 63 -5.87 -10.77 3.23
N VAL A 64 -5.30 -9.89 2.40
CA VAL A 64 -3.87 -9.69 2.26
C VAL A 64 -3.53 -8.23 2.51
N ALA A 65 -2.71 -7.96 3.52
CA ALA A 65 -2.12 -6.65 3.78
C ALA A 65 -0.80 -6.51 3.03
N VAL A 66 -0.56 -5.33 2.46
CA VAL A 66 0.67 -4.94 1.78
C VAL A 66 1.29 -3.78 2.54
N GLU A 67 2.58 -3.91 2.84
CA GLU A 67 3.41 -2.84 3.40
C GLU A 67 4.34 -2.30 2.31
N VAL A 68 4.26 -1.00 2.07
CA VAL A 68 5.12 -0.27 1.13
C VAL A 68 5.85 0.81 1.90
N ASP A 69 7.18 0.80 1.78
CA ASP A 69 8.02 1.83 2.36
C ASP A 69 8.43 2.82 1.26
N PHE A 70 8.22 4.10 1.54
CA PHE A 70 8.57 5.24 0.69
C PHE A 70 9.68 6.02 1.36
N ASN A 71 10.71 6.39 0.60
CA ASN A 71 11.95 6.95 1.14
C ASN A 71 12.28 8.28 0.48
N ASN A 72 13.00 9.12 1.22
CA ASN A 72 13.33 10.51 0.84
C ASN A 72 12.06 11.25 0.42
N ILE A 73 11.09 11.31 1.32
CA ILE A 73 9.80 11.93 1.02
C ILE A 73 9.88 13.47 1.00
N GLU A 74 8.94 14.07 0.30
CA GLU A 74 8.67 15.51 0.34
C GLU A 74 7.15 15.78 0.40
N LEU A 75 6.78 16.95 0.94
CA LEU A 75 5.40 17.47 0.94
C LEU A 75 4.38 16.52 1.61
N PHE A 76 4.71 16.02 2.80
CA PHE A 76 3.80 15.15 3.55
C PHE A 76 2.63 15.93 4.17
N GLU A 77 1.43 15.59 3.76
CA GLU A 77 0.17 16.10 4.31
C GLU A 77 -0.70 14.93 4.76
N LEU A 78 -1.34 15.08 5.92
CA LEU A 78 -2.27 14.10 6.47
C LEU A 78 -3.44 14.81 7.16
N LYS A 79 -4.66 14.45 6.74
CA LYS A 79 -5.91 14.85 7.38
C LYS A 79 -6.76 13.62 7.62
N TYR A 80 -7.39 13.55 8.79
CA TYR A 80 -8.22 12.42 9.18
C TYR A 80 -9.53 12.91 9.80
N ASP A 81 -10.63 12.27 9.42
CA ASP A 81 -12.00 12.68 9.77
C ASP A 81 -12.71 11.67 10.70
N GLY A 82 -11.95 10.79 11.38
CA GLY A 82 -12.49 9.83 12.33
C GLY A 82 -12.88 8.45 11.75
N GLY A 83 -13.09 7.47 12.62
CA GLY A 83 -13.45 6.08 12.26
C GLY A 83 -12.27 5.22 11.79
N TYR A 84 -12.52 3.98 11.33
CA TYR A 84 -11.46 3.17 10.74
C TYR A 84 -10.96 3.80 9.43
N MET A 85 -9.64 3.88 9.23
CA MET A 85 -9.07 4.53 8.05
C MET A 85 -9.36 3.73 6.79
N HIS A 86 -9.86 4.40 5.76
CA HIS A 86 -10.10 3.86 4.44
C HIS A 86 -9.99 4.93 3.35
N GLY A 87 -9.72 4.52 2.13
CA GLY A 87 -9.67 5.43 1.00
C GLY A 87 -9.27 4.77 -0.30
N ASP A 88 -9.32 5.56 -1.37
CA ASP A 88 -8.66 5.23 -2.63
C ASP A 88 -7.17 5.57 -2.50
N ILE A 89 -6.30 4.75 -3.07
CA ILE A 89 -4.85 5.00 -3.10
C ILE A 89 -4.40 5.09 -4.56
N GLU A 90 -3.76 6.19 -4.90
CA GLU A 90 -3.12 6.41 -6.19
C GLU A 90 -1.61 6.54 -5.99
N ILE A 91 -0.85 5.74 -6.75
CA ILE A 91 0.60 5.77 -6.76
C ILE A 91 1.04 5.86 -8.22
N LYS A 92 1.82 6.88 -8.56
CA LYS A 92 2.28 7.12 -9.94
C LYS A 92 3.61 7.85 -9.95
N LEU A 93 4.37 7.69 -11.02
CA LEU A 93 5.54 8.50 -11.30
C LEU A 93 5.09 9.87 -11.86
N GLU A 94 5.54 10.96 -11.26
CA GLU A 94 5.27 12.34 -11.66
C GLU A 94 6.54 13.17 -11.39
N ASP A 95 7.12 13.78 -12.43
CA ASP A 95 8.35 14.58 -12.35
C ASP A 95 9.52 13.85 -11.65
N ASP A 96 9.81 12.63 -12.09
CA ASP A 96 10.86 11.75 -11.54
C ASP A 96 10.68 11.32 -10.07
N MET A 97 9.54 11.66 -9.45
CA MET A 97 9.19 11.22 -8.09
C MET A 97 7.93 10.35 -8.08
N ILE A 98 7.85 9.45 -7.11
CA ILE A 98 6.66 8.65 -6.84
C ILE A 98 5.69 9.53 -6.05
N LYS A 99 4.60 9.94 -6.68
CA LYS A 99 3.51 10.67 -6.04
C LYS A 99 2.50 9.70 -5.47
N VAL A 100 2.17 9.88 -4.19
CA VAL A 100 1.15 9.12 -3.47
C VAL A 100 0.02 10.04 -3.08
N ILE A 101 -1.21 9.62 -3.37
CA ILE A 101 -2.43 10.31 -2.96
C ILE A 101 -3.38 9.27 -2.35
N ILE A 102 -3.89 9.57 -1.16
CA ILE A 102 -4.94 8.82 -0.49
C ILE A 102 -6.15 9.74 -0.36
N SER A 103 -7.33 9.27 -0.76
CA SER A 103 -8.58 10.05 -0.71
C SER A 103 -9.72 9.23 -0.10
N GLY A 104 -10.26 9.69 1.02
CA GLY A 104 -11.27 8.98 1.80
C GLY A 104 -11.56 9.70 3.12
N ASN A 105 -11.81 8.94 4.19
CA ASN A 105 -11.88 9.53 5.54
C ASN A 105 -10.48 9.85 6.11
N VAL A 106 -9.43 9.26 5.52
CA VAL A 106 -8.05 9.73 5.62
C VAL A 106 -7.64 10.29 4.26
N ASN A 107 -7.14 11.52 4.26
CA ASN A 107 -6.59 12.20 3.10
C ASN A 107 -5.09 12.39 3.36
N CYS A 108 -4.26 11.79 2.52
CA CYS A 108 -2.82 11.85 2.66
C CYS A 108 -2.18 12.10 1.30
N SER A 109 -1.14 12.92 1.25
CA SER A 109 -0.33 13.07 0.04
C SER A 109 1.12 13.30 0.39
N PHE A 110 2.00 12.75 -0.45
CA PHE A 110 3.44 13.00 -0.41
C PHE A 110 4.08 12.60 -1.74
N LYS A 111 5.32 13.00 -1.94
CA LYS A 111 6.20 12.51 -3.00
C LYS A 111 7.35 11.72 -2.38
N ALA A 112 7.93 10.78 -3.11
CA ALA A 112 9.09 9.99 -2.67
C ALA A 112 10.04 9.75 -3.84
N GLU A 113 11.34 9.69 -3.57
CA GLU A 113 12.33 9.37 -4.62
C GLU A 113 12.28 7.89 -5.02
N TYR A 114 12.09 6.99 -4.05
CA TYR A 114 11.97 5.56 -4.30
C TYR A 114 11.06 4.87 -3.29
N ALA A 115 10.48 3.75 -3.70
CA ALA A 115 9.59 2.96 -2.88
C ALA A 115 9.68 1.48 -3.20
N PHE A 116 9.49 0.63 -2.19
CA PHE A 116 9.54 -0.82 -2.37
C PHE A 116 8.45 -1.51 -1.54
N ILE A 117 7.97 -2.63 -2.06
CA ILE A 117 7.10 -3.53 -1.29
C ILE A 117 7.95 -4.23 -0.25
N GLN A 118 7.75 -3.87 1.02
CA GLN A 118 8.49 -4.40 2.14
C GLN A 118 7.99 -5.79 2.53
N LYS A 119 6.65 -5.95 2.59
CA LYS A 119 6.03 -7.20 3.02
C LYS A 119 4.63 -7.38 2.45
N ILE A 120 4.24 -8.63 2.28
CA ILE A 120 2.86 -9.05 2.03
C ILE A 120 2.47 -10.08 3.09
N THR A 121 1.38 -9.84 3.82
CA THR A 121 0.94 -10.67 4.95
C THR A 121 -0.52 -11.09 4.76
N PRO A 122 -0.84 -12.39 4.68
CA PRO A 122 -2.22 -12.83 4.71
C PRO A 122 -2.72 -12.81 6.15
N TYR A 123 -4.01 -12.59 6.34
CA TYR A 123 -4.63 -12.75 7.65
C TYR A 123 -6.13 -13.05 7.51
N LYS A 124 -6.73 -13.39 8.65
CA LYS A 124 -8.17 -13.54 8.80
C LYS A 124 -8.75 -12.27 9.40
N ASN A 125 -9.53 -11.54 8.62
CA ASN A 125 -10.30 -10.38 9.07
C ASN A 125 -11.63 -10.81 9.71
#